data_AF-Q64AA3-F1
#
_entry.id   AF-Q64AA3-F1
#
_cell.length_a   1.000
_cell.length_b   1.000
_cell.length_c   1.000
_cell.angle_alpha   90.00
_cell.angle_beta   90.00
_cell.angle_gamma   90.00
#
_symmetry.space_group_name_H-M   'P 1'
#
loop_
_entity.id
_entity.type
_entity.pdbx_description
1 polymer ?
#
loop_
_entity_poly.entity_id
_entity_poly.type
_entity_poly.pdbx_seq_one_letter_code
_entity_poly.pdbx_strand_id
1 'polypeptide(L)'
;MIALSFLVQYLVTARGKNIKEKVMERDITSIAERYTELIRTLCDFEDKYGPSTKEFRDDLGKVKDGLSGLGCEVNGKIRIDKTKIKKVAFADLDWLKKTFDEIRKRHEIILYSHALDKCRAYLESANELESAGYKNIQDLIRKLETKIKGDDRVEMDALELAIFMNEFTSILDEALRICLRDATSLESEGKEIADTARIRTNIKLVEHSIELGNYENATKVLISMIERLTGVLEEEFERYKEDTLELLNVVAEISDTAEEEGGKDIEWLKENIGACVEPSEMRKLRKHNDTLIKTSLTAIESVYNKIFELEGEIANENPKTDVYPVEYWAREKMHEIEELKSMSKSDVPAYTRRYRLFASDAHSRVIYDAERLQYIKKASSNGN
;
A
#
# COMPACT_ATOMS: atom_id res chain seq x y z
N MET A 1 50.69 -0.13 -6.81
CA MET A 1 51.16 1.16 -6.25
C MET A 1 52.66 1.44 -6.44
N ILE A 2 53.55 0.45 -6.38
CA ILE A 2 55.02 0.67 -6.45
C ILE A 2 55.53 1.07 -7.85
N ALA A 3 54.86 0.65 -8.93
CA ALA A 3 55.28 0.98 -10.31
C ALA A 3 54.98 2.43 -10.72
N LEU A 4 53.89 3.02 -10.21
CA LEU A 4 53.53 4.43 -10.46
C LEU A 4 54.41 5.39 -9.65
N SER A 5 54.80 5.03 -8.42
CA SER A 5 55.74 5.82 -7.62
C SER A 5 57.13 5.88 -8.25
N PHE A 6 57.59 4.76 -8.85
CA PHE A 6 58.88 4.71 -9.57
C PHE A 6 58.85 5.53 -10.87
N LEU A 7 57.76 5.47 -11.64
CA LEU A 7 57.63 6.21 -12.90
C LEU A 7 57.53 7.73 -12.66
N VAL A 8 56.90 8.15 -11.56
CA VAL A 8 56.84 9.55 -11.11
C VAL A 8 58.20 10.02 -10.57
N GLN A 9 58.91 9.20 -9.80
CA GLN A 9 60.28 9.52 -9.37
C GLN A 9 61.24 9.67 -10.56
N TYR A 10 61.12 8.82 -11.58
CA TYR A 10 61.91 8.89 -12.82
C TYR A 10 61.57 10.13 -13.68
N LEU A 11 60.29 10.49 -13.79
CA LEU A 11 59.87 11.69 -14.53
C LEU A 11 60.24 13.00 -13.82
N VAL A 12 60.22 13.02 -12.48
CA VAL A 12 60.67 14.16 -11.66
C VAL A 12 62.18 14.36 -11.74
N THR A 13 62.96 13.28 -11.85
CA THR A 13 64.42 13.35 -12.04
C THR A 13 64.80 13.73 -13.48
N ALA A 14 64.00 13.41 -14.49
CA ALA A 14 64.30 13.71 -15.90
C ALA A 14 63.68 15.03 -16.45
N ARG A 15 62.59 15.56 -15.88
CA ARG A 15 61.85 16.73 -16.41
C ARG A 15 61.31 17.70 -15.34
N GLY A 16 62.14 18.16 -14.40
CA GLY A 16 62.00 19.47 -13.75
C GLY A 16 60.87 19.70 -12.72
N LYS A 17 61.07 20.75 -11.89
CA LYS A 17 60.19 21.20 -10.80
C LYS A 17 58.71 21.39 -11.19
N ASN A 18 58.43 21.76 -12.44
CA ASN A 18 57.08 22.00 -12.96
C ASN A 18 56.17 20.75 -12.97
N ILE A 19 56.71 19.54 -13.12
CA ILE A 19 55.90 18.31 -13.10
C ILE A 19 55.46 17.99 -11.67
N LYS A 20 56.37 18.13 -10.69
CA LYS A 20 56.04 17.95 -9.26
C LYS A 20 54.94 18.92 -8.84
N GLU A 21 55.07 20.20 -9.18
CA GLU A 21 54.08 21.24 -8.85
C GLU A 21 52.70 20.92 -9.42
N LYS A 22 52.60 20.53 -10.70
CA LYS A 22 51.32 20.16 -11.33
C LYS A 22 50.69 18.92 -10.71
N VAL A 23 51.50 17.91 -10.33
CA VAL A 23 51.01 16.70 -9.67
C VAL A 23 50.48 17.01 -8.26
N MET A 24 51.19 17.86 -7.50
CA MET A 24 50.74 18.32 -6.19
C MET A 24 49.45 19.15 -6.30
N GLU A 25 49.38 20.09 -7.24
CA GLU A 25 48.19 20.90 -7.49
C GLU A 25 46.97 20.04 -7.84
N ARG A 26 47.13 19.06 -8.73
CA ARG A 26 46.05 18.12 -9.08
C ARG A 26 45.59 17.30 -7.87
N ASP A 27 46.51 16.71 -7.13
CA ASP A 27 46.17 15.82 -6.03
C ASP A 27 45.53 16.56 -4.85
N ILE A 28 46.01 17.78 -4.54
CA ILE A 28 45.42 18.65 -3.52
C ILE A 28 44.01 19.08 -3.93
N THR A 29 43.82 19.47 -5.20
CA THR A 29 42.49 19.81 -5.74
C THR A 29 41.53 18.63 -5.60
N SER A 30 41.96 17.42 -5.97
CA SER A 30 41.13 16.22 -5.87
C SER A 30 40.70 15.89 -4.43
N ILE A 31 41.58 16.08 -3.45
CA ILE A 31 41.23 15.91 -2.02
C ILE A 31 40.23 16.98 -1.59
N ALA A 32 40.44 18.24 -1.98
CA ALA A 32 39.55 19.35 -1.65
C ALA A 32 38.14 19.18 -2.27
N GLU A 33 38.05 18.67 -3.49
CA GLU A 33 36.79 18.33 -4.14
C GLU A 33 36.05 17.22 -3.38
N ARG A 34 36.73 16.10 -3.06
CA ARG A 34 36.15 15.00 -2.28
C ARG A 34 35.70 15.45 -0.88
N TYR A 35 36.48 16.30 -0.22
CA TYR A 35 36.12 16.89 1.06
C TYR A 35 34.85 17.74 0.95
N THR A 36 34.77 18.60 -0.07
CA THR A 36 33.62 19.50 -0.27
C THR A 36 32.34 18.72 -0.53
N GLU A 37 32.42 17.70 -1.38
CA GLU A 37 31.28 16.83 -1.67
C GLU A 37 30.82 16.07 -0.42
N LEU A 38 31.75 15.49 0.35
CA LEU A 38 31.41 14.78 1.58
C LEU A 38 30.72 15.69 2.60
N ILE A 39 31.22 16.92 2.82
CA ILE A 39 30.59 17.88 3.74
C ILE A 39 29.16 18.20 3.28
N ARG A 40 28.96 18.42 1.97
CA ARG A 40 27.63 18.65 1.42
C ARG A 40 26.71 17.46 1.67
N THR A 41 27.15 16.24 1.34
CA THR A 41 26.37 15.02 1.57
C THR A 41 25.99 14.84 3.05
N LEU A 42 26.89 15.14 3.97
CA LEU A 42 26.62 15.04 5.41
C LEU A 42 25.59 16.06 5.88
N CYS A 43 25.65 17.31 5.40
CA CYS A 43 24.62 18.30 5.71
C CYS A 43 23.26 17.89 5.14
N ASP A 44 23.21 17.51 3.86
CA ASP A 44 21.97 17.05 3.21
C ASP A 44 21.38 15.82 3.93
N PHE A 45 22.23 14.94 4.44
CA PHE A 45 21.82 13.75 5.21
C PHE A 45 21.24 14.11 6.59
N GLU A 46 21.91 14.97 7.35
CA GLU A 46 21.45 15.42 8.67
C GLU A 46 20.14 16.19 8.56
N ASP A 47 20.03 17.11 7.61
CA ASP A 47 18.83 17.92 7.38
C ASP A 47 17.62 17.05 7.00
N LYS A 48 17.85 15.97 6.24
CA LYS A 48 16.76 15.13 5.72
C LYS A 48 16.35 14.00 6.67
N TYR A 49 17.30 13.35 7.33
CA TYR A 49 17.02 12.13 8.09
C TYR A 49 17.11 12.33 9.61
N GLY A 50 17.84 13.35 10.07
CA GLY A 50 17.99 13.72 11.47
C GLY A 50 19.23 13.21 12.22
N PRO A 51 19.96 12.13 11.82
CA PRO A 51 21.20 11.76 12.49
C PRO A 51 22.23 12.89 12.46
N SER A 52 22.77 13.22 13.64
CA SER A 52 23.80 14.25 13.80
C SER A 52 25.09 13.84 13.08
N THR A 53 25.60 14.71 12.21
CA THR A 53 26.92 14.56 11.59
C THR A 53 27.97 15.48 12.23
N LYS A 54 27.65 16.10 13.37
CA LYS A 54 28.48 17.12 14.02
C LYS A 54 29.89 16.64 14.30
N GLU A 55 30.05 15.49 14.94
CA GLU A 55 31.39 14.94 15.27
C GLU A 55 32.19 14.60 14.01
N PHE A 56 31.51 14.14 12.95
CA PHE A 56 32.15 13.90 11.65
C PHE A 56 32.64 15.22 11.03
N ARG A 57 31.81 16.27 11.04
CA ARG A 57 32.21 17.60 10.54
C ARG A 57 33.35 18.22 11.35
N ASP A 58 33.32 18.06 12.67
CA ASP A 58 34.35 18.58 13.58
C ASP A 58 35.71 17.90 13.30
N ASP A 59 35.75 16.57 13.15
CA ASP A 59 36.97 15.85 12.79
C ASP A 59 37.46 16.19 11.37
N LEU A 60 36.54 16.33 10.41
CA LEU A 60 36.85 16.80 9.06
C LEU A 60 37.44 18.23 9.06
N GLY A 61 37.23 19.02 10.11
CA GLY A 61 37.94 20.29 10.34
C GLY A 61 39.46 20.15 10.27
N LYS A 62 40.03 19.03 10.74
CA LYS A 62 41.47 18.76 10.66
C LYS A 62 41.97 18.63 9.22
N VAL A 63 41.13 18.09 8.33
CA VAL A 63 41.43 17.96 6.90
C VAL A 63 41.35 19.32 6.21
N LYS A 64 40.39 20.16 6.60
CA LYS A 64 40.30 21.55 6.14
C LYS A 64 41.54 22.37 6.54
N ASP A 65 41.97 22.25 7.78
CA ASP A 65 43.17 22.92 8.29
C ASP A 65 44.43 22.40 7.59
N GLY A 66 44.53 21.09 7.37
CA GLY A 66 45.59 20.47 6.58
C GLY A 66 45.63 20.98 5.13
N LEU A 67 44.49 21.05 4.45
CA LEU A 67 44.39 21.63 3.10
C LEU A 67 44.85 23.09 3.08
N SER A 68 44.42 23.90 4.05
CA SER A 68 44.84 25.31 4.17
C SER A 68 46.35 25.44 4.38
N GLY A 69 46.94 24.57 5.21
CA GLY A 69 48.39 24.46 5.42
C GLY A 69 49.17 24.15 4.15
N LEU A 70 48.60 23.35 3.24
CA LEU A 70 49.19 23.03 1.93
C LEU A 70 48.95 24.11 0.86
N GLY A 71 48.26 25.20 1.21
CA GLY A 71 47.93 26.28 0.29
C GLY A 71 46.63 26.07 -0.50
N CYS A 72 45.71 25.25 0.00
CA CYS A 72 44.38 25.06 -0.57
C CYS A 72 43.30 25.51 0.41
N GLU A 73 42.64 26.62 0.12
CA GLU A 73 41.51 27.10 0.93
C GLU A 73 40.19 26.55 0.40
N VAL A 74 39.40 25.94 1.30
CA VAL A 74 38.06 25.43 1.01
C VAL A 74 37.03 26.23 1.82
N ASN A 75 36.52 27.31 1.22
CA ASN A 75 35.48 28.16 1.80
C ASN A 75 34.41 28.43 0.72
N GLY A 76 33.57 27.43 0.44
CA GLY A 76 32.55 27.47 -0.63
C GLY A 76 33.10 27.44 -2.07
N LYS A 77 34.37 27.81 -2.27
CA LYS A 77 35.16 27.59 -3.49
C LYS A 77 36.56 27.11 -3.13
N ILE A 78 37.14 26.28 -3.98
CA ILE A 78 38.52 25.81 -3.86
C ILE A 78 39.46 26.89 -4.41
N ARG A 79 40.40 27.37 -3.59
CA ARG A 79 41.41 28.36 -3.98
C ARG A 79 42.80 27.82 -3.72
N ILE A 80 43.69 28.00 -4.68
CA ILE A 80 45.04 27.45 -4.64
C ILE A 80 46.09 28.56 -4.61
N ASP A 81 46.90 28.56 -3.56
CA ASP A 81 48.13 29.33 -3.46
C ASP A 81 49.30 28.54 -4.06
N LYS A 82 49.60 28.86 -5.31
CA LYS A 82 50.70 28.25 -6.07
C LYS A 82 52.06 28.47 -5.41
N THR A 83 52.25 29.47 -4.55
CA THR A 83 53.54 29.72 -3.88
C THR A 83 53.79 28.75 -2.74
N LYS A 84 52.73 28.36 -2.01
CA LYS A 84 52.79 27.37 -0.93
C LYS A 84 52.92 25.95 -1.47
N ILE A 85 52.22 25.61 -2.55
CA ILE A 85 52.29 24.27 -3.19
C ILE A 85 53.72 23.89 -3.58
N LYS A 86 54.55 24.85 -4.00
CA LYS A 86 55.96 24.62 -4.37
C LYS A 86 56.80 24.02 -3.25
N LYS A 87 56.42 24.29 -2.00
CA LYS A 87 57.14 23.87 -0.79
C LYS A 87 56.58 22.60 -0.16
N VAL A 88 55.48 22.05 -0.69
CA VAL A 88 54.82 20.85 -0.14
C VAL A 88 55.70 19.61 -0.34
N ALA A 89 55.83 18.81 0.72
CA ALA A 89 56.41 17.49 0.65
C ALA A 89 55.34 16.45 0.29
N PHE A 90 55.73 15.41 -0.43
CA PHE A 90 54.84 14.28 -0.71
C PHE A 90 54.34 13.61 0.57
N ALA A 91 55.12 13.65 1.65
CA ALA A 91 54.75 13.11 2.96
C ALA A 91 53.55 13.86 3.57
N ASP A 92 53.47 15.18 3.42
CA ASP A 92 52.35 15.98 3.95
C ASP A 92 51.05 15.63 3.22
N LEU A 93 51.14 15.38 1.91
CA LEU A 93 50.01 14.97 1.08
C LEU A 93 49.56 13.52 1.36
N ASP A 94 50.51 12.61 1.59
CA ASP A 94 50.21 11.22 1.99
C ASP A 94 49.56 11.19 3.38
N TRP A 95 50.07 11.99 4.32
CA TRP A 95 49.47 12.17 5.65
C TRP A 95 48.03 12.70 5.56
N LEU A 96 47.79 13.71 4.72
CA LEU A 96 46.46 14.29 4.55
C LEU A 96 45.47 13.28 3.95
N LYS A 97 45.89 12.52 2.93
CA LYS A 97 45.07 11.45 2.33
C LYS A 97 44.70 10.38 3.37
N LYS A 98 45.68 9.90 4.15
CA LYS A 98 45.46 8.91 5.21
C LYS A 98 44.52 9.44 6.29
N THR A 99 44.74 10.66 6.75
CA THR A 99 43.89 11.31 7.76
C THR A 99 42.45 11.43 7.28
N PHE A 100 42.24 11.86 6.03
CA PHE A 100 40.90 11.93 5.43
C PHE A 100 40.23 10.56 5.34
N ASP A 101 40.93 9.54 4.85
CA ASP A 101 40.36 8.19 4.71
C ASP A 101 40.11 7.52 6.08
N GLU A 102 40.93 7.78 7.11
CA GLU A 102 40.73 7.27 8.47
C GLU A 102 39.51 7.90 9.17
N ILE A 103 39.36 9.22 9.07
CA ILE A 103 38.19 9.93 9.60
C ILE A 103 36.93 9.44 8.90
N ARG A 104 36.98 9.34 7.57
CA ARG A 104 35.87 8.88 6.74
C ARG A 104 35.41 7.48 7.13
N LYS A 105 36.32 6.50 7.17
CA LYS A 105 35.99 5.11 7.53
C LYS A 105 35.37 4.99 8.92
N ARG A 106 35.90 5.73 9.90
CA ARG A 106 35.40 5.68 11.28
C ARG A 106 33.96 6.17 11.36
N HIS A 107 33.67 7.31 10.73
CA HIS A 107 32.39 7.98 10.86
C HIS A 107 31.33 7.48 9.88
N GLU A 108 31.71 6.93 8.72
CA GLU A 108 30.77 6.23 7.82
C GLU A 108 30.10 5.03 8.52
N ILE A 109 30.84 4.27 9.33
CA ILE A 109 30.28 3.14 10.11
C ILE A 109 29.25 3.64 11.15
N ILE A 110 29.57 4.73 11.85
CA ILE A 110 28.68 5.32 12.85
C ILE A 110 27.41 5.87 12.18
N LEU A 111 27.58 6.57 11.06
CA LEU A 111 26.47 7.12 10.29
C LEU A 111 25.55 6.01 9.77
N TYR A 112 26.13 4.92 9.28
CA TYR A 112 25.40 3.73 8.85
C TYR A 112 24.57 3.13 10.00
N SER A 113 25.16 2.96 11.18
CA SER A 113 24.44 2.46 12.35
C SER A 113 23.24 3.35 12.71
N HIS A 114 23.42 4.67 12.74
CA HIS A 114 22.31 5.59 13.04
C HIS A 114 21.23 5.59 11.96
N ALA A 115 21.61 5.47 10.68
CA ALA A 115 20.67 5.34 9.58
C ALA A 115 19.82 4.07 9.71
N LEU A 116 20.44 2.94 10.04
CA LEU A 116 19.74 1.68 10.29
C LEU A 116 18.78 1.78 11.47
N ASP A 117 19.18 2.41 12.56
CA ASP A 117 18.30 2.64 13.71
C ASP A 117 17.09 3.49 13.31
N LYS A 118 17.29 4.50 12.46
CA LYS A 118 16.19 5.30 11.91
C LYS A 118 15.27 4.48 11.00
N CYS A 119 15.82 3.63 10.12
CA CYS A 119 15.04 2.70 9.30
C CYS A 119 14.21 1.73 10.14
N ARG A 120 14.77 1.22 11.25
CA ARG A 120 14.03 0.36 12.19
C ARG A 120 12.87 1.11 12.85
N ALA A 121 13.09 2.35 13.30
CA ALA A 121 12.02 3.18 13.86
C ALA A 121 10.91 3.46 12.84
N TYR A 122 11.25 3.68 11.58
CA TYR A 122 10.27 3.83 10.49
C TYR A 122 9.53 2.53 10.18
N LEU A 123 10.21 1.39 10.19
CA LEU A 123 9.56 0.09 10.04
C LEU A 123 8.59 -0.18 11.19
N GLU A 124 8.99 0.12 12.43
CA GLU A 124 8.11 0.02 13.61
C GLU A 124 6.87 0.91 13.45
N SER A 125 7.05 2.16 13.02
CA SER A 125 5.94 3.07 12.69
C SER A 125 4.99 2.50 11.62
N ALA A 126 5.52 1.81 10.60
CA ALA A 126 4.70 1.17 9.57
C ALA A 126 3.93 -0.05 10.13
N ASN A 127 4.57 -0.85 10.99
CA ASN A 127 3.92 -1.96 11.69
C ASN A 127 2.82 -1.49 12.64
N GLU A 128 3.01 -0.35 13.31
CA GLU A 128 1.98 0.29 14.13
C GLU A 128 0.76 0.70 13.30
N LEU A 129 0.96 1.25 12.10
CA LEU A 129 -0.13 1.57 11.17
C LEU A 129 -0.92 0.33 10.75
N GLU A 130 -0.23 -0.76 10.41
CA GLU A 130 -0.88 -2.03 10.07
C GLU A 130 -1.70 -2.58 11.26
N SER A 131 -1.11 -2.52 12.45
CA SER A 131 -1.75 -2.97 13.70
C SER A 131 -2.99 -2.12 14.04
N ALA A 132 -2.95 -0.82 13.75
CA ALA A 132 -4.08 0.09 13.95
C ALA A 132 -5.24 -0.11 12.95
N GLY A 133 -5.03 -0.87 11.87
CA GLY A 133 -6.09 -1.25 10.91
C GLY A 133 -5.78 -0.96 9.45
N TYR A 134 -4.63 -0.34 9.11
CA TYR A 134 -4.24 -0.13 7.71
C TYR A 134 -3.64 -1.41 7.11
N LYS A 135 -4.49 -2.37 6.72
CA LYS A 135 -4.02 -3.67 6.22
C LYS A 135 -3.40 -3.63 4.82
N ASN A 136 -3.66 -2.60 4.02
CA ASN A 136 -3.24 -2.51 2.61
C ASN A 136 -1.74 -2.19 2.42
N ILE A 137 -0.95 -2.06 3.49
CA ILE A 137 0.49 -1.72 3.42
C ILE A 137 1.41 -2.90 3.73
N GLN A 138 0.89 -4.11 3.98
CA GLN A 138 1.67 -5.31 4.31
C GLN A 138 2.81 -5.60 3.31
N ASP A 139 2.53 -5.46 2.01
CA ASP A 139 3.54 -5.67 0.97
C ASP A 139 4.69 -4.65 1.04
N LEU A 140 4.39 -3.41 1.44
CA LEU A 140 5.39 -2.36 1.61
C LEU A 140 6.21 -2.59 2.88
N ILE A 141 5.56 -2.99 3.99
CA ILE A 141 6.24 -3.40 5.23
C ILE A 141 7.25 -4.52 4.92
N ARG A 142 6.81 -5.57 4.20
CA ARG A 142 7.70 -6.66 3.79
C ARG A 142 8.88 -6.17 2.95
N LYS A 143 8.69 -5.19 2.06
CA LYS A 143 9.78 -4.56 1.29
C LYS A 143 10.75 -3.77 2.18
N LEU A 144 10.26 -3.08 3.21
CA LEU A 144 11.12 -2.38 4.18
C LEU A 144 11.93 -3.39 5.00
N GLU A 145 11.31 -4.48 5.46
CA GLU A 145 11.98 -5.55 6.18
C GLU A 145 13.08 -6.22 5.36
N THR A 146 12.78 -6.61 4.11
CA THR A 146 13.79 -7.23 3.23
C THR A 146 14.94 -6.28 2.96
N LYS A 147 14.69 -4.98 2.93
CA LYS A 147 15.73 -3.97 2.73
C LYS A 147 16.64 -3.82 3.93
N ILE A 148 16.10 -3.89 5.16
CA ILE A 148 16.89 -3.92 6.39
C ILE A 148 17.67 -5.24 6.52
N LYS A 149 17.07 -6.37 6.16
CA LYS A 149 17.68 -7.72 6.26
C LYS A 149 18.69 -8.02 5.14
N GLY A 150 18.51 -7.42 3.96
CA GLY A 150 19.29 -7.70 2.76
C GLY A 150 20.61 -6.92 2.67
N ASP A 151 20.83 -5.96 3.57
CA ASP A 151 22.01 -5.10 3.57
C ASP A 151 22.96 -5.45 4.73
N ASP A 152 23.54 -6.65 4.68
CA ASP A 152 24.67 -7.07 5.53
C ASP A 152 26.00 -6.38 5.13
N ARG A 153 25.94 -5.27 4.38
CA ARG A 153 27.12 -4.53 3.95
C ARG A 153 27.72 -3.80 5.14
N VAL A 154 28.91 -4.23 5.54
CA VAL A 154 29.68 -3.64 6.65
C VAL A 154 30.30 -2.29 6.25
N GLU A 155 30.36 -1.96 4.96
CA GLU A 155 30.95 -0.72 4.46
C GLU A 155 30.05 -0.10 3.37
N MET A 156 29.33 0.97 3.74
CA MET A 156 28.66 1.87 2.80
C MET A 156 29.27 3.26 2.95
N ASP A 157 29.58 3.92 1.83
CA ASP A 157 29.97 5.32 1.90
C ASP A 157 28.76 6.24 2.12
N ALA A 158 29.02 7.51 2.45
CA ALA A 158 27.94 8.46 2.76
C ALA A 158 26.95 8.67 1.58
N LEU A 159 27.39 8.52 0.33
CA LEU A 159 26.55 8.66 -0.85
C LEU A 159 25.67 7.42 -1.04
N GLU A 160 26.26 6.23 -0.94
CA GLU A 160 25.53 4.96 -0.97
C GLU A 160 24.47 4.92 0.13
N LEU A 161 24.81 5.38 1.33
CA LEU A 161 23.88 5.48 2.45
C LEU A 161 22.73 6.45 2.18
N ALA A 162 23.01 7.61 1.58
CA ALA A 162 21.97 8.56 1.19
C ALA A 162 21.00 7.97 0.15
N ILE A 163 21.52 7.20 -0.83
CA ILE A 163 20.70 6.50 -1.84
C ILE A 163 19.82 5.45 -1.16
N PHE A 164 20.39 4.63 -0.28
CA PHE A 164 19.66 3.61 0.46
C PHE A 164 18.50 4.22 1.26
N MET A 165 18.78 5.30 2.00
CA MET A 165 17.78 6.02 2.80
C MET A 165 16.69 6.64 1.92
N ASN A 166 17.05 7.25 0.80
CA ASN A 166 16.08 7.84 -0.14
C ASN A 166 15.06 6.80 -0.61
N GLU A 167 15.56 5.67 -1.10
CA GLU A 167 14.72 4.57 -1.55
C GLU A 167 13.89 3.96 -0.40
N PHE A 168 14.45 3.86 0.82
CA PHE A 168 13.71 3.39 2.00
C PHE A 168 12.55 4.35 2.33
N THR A 169 12.83 5.65 2.39
CA THR A 169 11.82 6.69 2.63
C THR A 169 10.78 6.78 1.51
N SER A 170 11.14 6.45 0.27
CA SER A 170 10.19 6.38 -0.85
C SER A 170 9.14 5.28 -0.65
N ILE A 171 9.55 4.11 -0.14
CA ILE A 171 8.62 3.02 0.20
C ILE A 171 7.71 3.43 1.36
N LEU A 172 8.26 4.12 2.37
CA LEU A 172 7.49 4.64 3.50
C LEU A 172 6.49 5.72 3.07
N ASP A 173 6.91 6.66 2.22
CA ASP A 173 6.07 7.72 1.66
C ASP A 173 4.84 7.13 0.95
N GLU A 174 5.06 6.11 0.11
CA GLU A 174 3.98 5.39 -0.55
C GLU A 174 3.05 4.69 0.45
N ALA A 175 3.60 4.06 1.50
CA ALA A 175 2.78 3.43 2.55
C ALA A 175 1.87 4.45 3.25
N LEU A 176 2.40 5.62 3.60
CA LEU A 176 1.64 6.70 4.23
C LEU A 176 0.58 7.28 3.30
N ARG A 177 0.86 7.39 2.00
CA ARG A 177 -0.12 7.83 0.99
C ARG A 177 -1.27 6.83 0.84
N ILE A 178 -0.97 5.53 0.85
CA ILE A 178 -2.00 4.48 0.86
C ILE A 178 -2.86 4.60 2.13
N CYS A 179 -2.24 4.73 3.30
CA CYS A 179 -2.97 4.90 4.56
C CYS A 179 -3.86 6.15 4.53
N LEU A 180 -3.35 7.28 4.04
CA LEU A 180 -4.11 8.52 3.90
C LEU A 180 -5.32 8.36 2.96
N ARG A 181 -5.13 7.69 1.83
CA ARG A 181 -6.22 7.37 0.88
C ARG A 181 -7.29 6.50 1.53
N ASP A 182 -6.86 5.48 2.27
CA ASP A 182 -7.78 4.56 2.96
C ASP A 182 -8.54 5.30 4.06
N ALA A 183 -7.86 6.17 4.84
CA ALA A 183 -8.48 7.01 5.85
C ALA A 183 -9.49 7.99 5.25
N THR A 184 -9.16 8.61 4.11
CA THR A 184 -10.05 9.53 3.38
C THR A 184 -11.29 8.80 2.88
N SER A 185 -11.10 7.58 2.39
CA SER A 185 -12.21 6.73 1.97
C SER A 185 -13.10 6.31 3.14
N LEU A 186 -12.52 6.04 4.30
CA LEU A 186 -13.26 5.65 5.48
C LEU A 186 -13.98 6.86 6.10
N GLU A 187 -13.39 8.06 5.99
CA GLU A 187 -14.05 9.33 6.35
C GLU A 187 -15.30 9.58 5.51
N SER A 188 -15.30 9.27 4.22
CA SER A 188 -16.51 9.43 3.41
C SER A 188 -17.66 8.53 3.88
N GLU A 189 -17.36 7.33 4.38
CA GLU A 189 -18.36 6.45 4.99
C GLU A 189 -18.84 7.01 6.34
N GLY A 190 -17.89 7.41 7.21
CA GLY A 190 -18.21 7.95 8.54
C GLY A 190 -19.00 9.27 8.50
N LYS A 191 -18.83 10.07 7.45
CA LYS A 191 -19.54 11.34 7.26
C LYS A 191 -21.05 11.15 7.06
N GLU A 192 -21.50 9.99 6.59
CA GLU A 192 -22.93 9.67 6.49
C GLU A 192 -23.57 9.49 7.87
N ILE A 193 -22.76 9.22 8.90
CA ILE A 193 -23.20 8.87 10.25
C ILE A 193 -23.00 10.03 11.23
N ALA A 194 -21.86 10.71 11.16
CA ALA A 194 -21.45 11.73 12.14
C ALA A 194 -20.67 12.89 11.52
N ASP A 195 -20.50 13.98 12.29
CA ASP A 195 -19.64 15.09 11.88
C ASP A 195 -18.15 14.70 12.00
N THR A 196 -17.51 14.55 10.84
CA THR A 196 -16.10 14.19 10.66
C THR A 196 -15.19 15.40 10.42
N ALA A 197 -15.61 16.65 10.71
CA ALA A 197 -14.83 17.86 10.45
C ALA A 197 -13.38 17.79 10.99
N ARG A 198 -13.19 17.28 12.21
CA ARG A 198 -11.85 17.11 12.80
C ARG A 198 -10.97 16.14 12.02
N ILE A 199 -11.55 15.10 11.43
CA ILE A 199 -10.84 14.10 10.62
C ILE A 199 -10.40 14.73 9.30
N ARG A 200 -11.23 15.56 8.68
CA ARG A 200 -10.86 16.33 7.48
C ARG A 200 -9.71 17.31 7.73
N THR A 201 -9.63 17.93 8.91
CA THR A 201 -8.46 18.70 9.31
C THR A 201 -7.23 17.83 9.44
N ASN A 202 -7.36 16.65 10.07
CA ASN A 202 -6.25 15.72 10.20
C ASN A 202 -5.73 15.19 8.84
N ILE A 203 -6.60 14.94 7.86
CA ILE A 203 -6.21 14.58 6.47
C ILE A 203 -5.23 15.61 5.92
N LYS A 204 -5.56 16.90 6.01
CA LYS A 204 -4.68 17.99 5.54
C LYS A 204 -3.36 18.08 6.32
N LEU A 205 -3.40 17.81 7.63
CA LEU A 205 -2.19 17.78 8.45
C LEU A 205 -1.27 16.62 8.02
N VAL A 206 -1.83 15.46 7.67
CA VAL A 206 -1.07 14.32 7.15
C VAL A 206 -0.49 14.65 5.77
N GLU A 207 -1.28 15.18 4.84
CA GLU A 207 -0.82 15.61 3.51
C GLU A 207 0.41 16.51 3.62
N HIS A 208 0.30 17.58 4.41
CA HIS A 208 1.39 18.51 4.64
C HIS A 208 2.60 17.87 5.34
N SER A 209 2.37 16.92 6.27
CA SER A 209 3.46 16.22 6.96
C SER A 209 4.23 15.31 6.02
N ILE A 210 3.54 14.60 5.11
CA ILE A 210 4.15 13.76 4.07
C ILE A 210 4.96 14.64 3.11
N GLU A 211 4.41 15.77 2.66
CA GLU A 211 5.09 16.71 1.76
C GLU A 211 6.39 17.28 2.34
N LEU A 212 6.43 17.51 3.66
CA LEU A 212 7.62 17.99 4.37
C LEU A 212 8.57 16.86 4.80
N GLY A 213 8.26 15.59 4.52
CA GLY A 213 9.06 14.44 4.97
C GLY A 213 8.98 14.17 6.47
N ASN A 214 8.00 14.73 7.18
CA ASN A 214 7.75 14.48 8.59
C ASN A 214 6.88 13.22 8.77
N TYR A 215 7.48 12.07 8.45
CA TYR A 215 6.80 10.77 8.45
C TYR A 215 6.32 10.34 9.83
N GLU A 216 7.06 10.68 10.90
CA GLU A 216 6.66 10.34 12.28
C GLU A 216 5.36 11.05 12.69
N ASN A 217 5.22 12.33 12.34
CA ASN A 217 3.99 13.07 12.60
C ASN A 217 2.83 12.54 11.73
N ALA A 218 3.10 12.25 10.46
CA ALA A 218 2.10 11.67 9.56
C ALA A 218 1.55 10.33 10.13
N THR A 219 2.43 9.44 10.57
CA THR A 219 2.06 8.16 11.20
C THR A 219 1.18 8.37 12.43
N LYS A 220 1.61 9.20 13.39
CA LYS A 220 0.85 9.44 14.63
C LYS A 220 -0.56 9.98 14.35
N VAL A 221 -0.67 10.89 13.39
CA VAL A 221 -1.98 11.45 13.03
C VAL A 221 -2.84 10.41 12.32
N LEU A 222 -2.27 9.59 11.42
CA LEU A 222 -2.98 8.50 10.75
C LEU A 222 -3.51 7.45 11.73
N ILE A 223 -2.70 7.00 12.70
CA ILE A 223 -3.13 6.07 13.76
C ILE A 223 -4.32 6.65 14.52
N SER A 224 -4.21 7.91 14.98
CA SER A 224 -5.32 8.55 15.69
C SER A 224 -6.57 8.74 14.82
N MET A 225 -6.42 8.88 13.50
CA MET A 225 -7.55 9.01 12.58
C MET A 225 -8.29 7.68 12.41
N ILE A 226 -7.58 6.59 12.14
CA ILE A 226 -8.21 5.28 11.94
C ILE A 226 -8.92 4.82 13.21
N GLU A 227 -8.32 4.99 14.39
CA GLU A 227 -8.96 4.67 15.67
C GLU A 227 -10.30 5.40 15.85
N ARG A 228 -10.34 6.70 15.50
CA ARG A 228 -11.56 7.50 15.60
C ARG A 228 -12.60 7.09 14.57
N LEU A 229 -12.19 6.83 13.34
CA LEU A 229 -13.09 6.39 12.27
C LEU A 229 -13.70 5.02 12.60
N THR A 230 -12.88 4.10 13.08
CA THR A 230 -13.32 2.78 13.53
C THR A 230 -14.34 2.91 14.66
N GLY A 231 -14.09 3.76 15.66
CA GLY A 231 -15.06 4.02 16.73
C GLY A 231 -16.37 4.67 16.27
N VAL A 232 -16.34 5.51 15.22
CA VAL A 232 -17.57 6.09 14.62
C VAL A 232 -18.36 5.03 13.84
N LEU A 233 -17.66 4.08 13.22
CA LEU A 233 -18.26 3.08 12.33
C LEU A 233 -18.65 1.78 13.03
N GLU A 234 -18.24 1.55 14.27
CA GLU A 234 -18.38 0.27 14.98
C GLU A 234 -19.81 -0.27 14.96
N GLU A 235 -20.78 0.50 15.47
CA GLU A 235 -22.19 0.06 15.53
C GLU A 235 -22.83 -0.10 14.13
N GLU A 236 -22.43 0.73 13.17
CA GLU A 236 -22.97 0.64 11.81
C GLU A 236 -22.38 -0.54 11.05
N PHE A 237 -21.09 -0.84 11.27
CA PHE A 237 -20.41 -1.98 10.67
C PHE A 237 -21.03 -3.29 11.14
N GLU A 238 -21.23 -3.47 12.44
CA GLU A 238 -21.82 -4.71 12.98
C GLU A 238 -23.25 -4.93 12.46
N ARG A 239 -24.10 -3.88 12.49
CA ARG A 239 -25.47 -3.96 11.96
C ARG A 239 -25.47 -4.27 10.46
N TYR A 240 -24.69 -3.54 9.68
CA TYR A 240 -24.62 -3.75 8.23
C TYR A 240 -24.09 -5.15 7.87
N LYS A 241 -23.13 -5.67 8.65
CA LYS A 241 -22.60 -7.03 8.47
C LYS A 241 -23.66 -8.09 8.77
N GLU A 242 -24.42 -7.93 9.86
CA GLU A 242 -25.52 -8.82 10.20
C GLU A 242 -26.58 -8.84 9.10
N ASP A 243 -27.01 -7.68 8.61
CA ASP A 243 -27.99 -7.56 7.52
C ASP A 243 -27.48 -8.21 6.22
N THR A 244 -26.19 -8.02 5.91
CA THR A 244 -25.55 -8.62 4.72
C THR A 244 -25.47 -10.14 4.83
N LEU A 245 -25.18 -10.68 6.02
CA LEU A 245 -25.17 -12.12 6.28
C LEU A 245 -26.59 -12.72 6.24
N GLU A 246 -27.61 -11.98 6.71
CA GLU A 246 -29.01 -12.39 6.56
C GLU A 246 -29.37 -12.55 5.09
N LEU A 247 -29.04 -11.55 4.25
CA LEU A 247 -29.25 -11.64 2.81
C LEU A 247 -28.54 -12.85 2.21
N LEU A 248 -27.27 -13.05 2.57
CA LEU A 248 -26.46 -14.17 2.06
C LEU A 248 -27.11 -15.52 2.35
N ASN A 249 -27.63 -15.72 3.56
CA ASN A 249 -28.33 -16.96 3.93
C ASN A 249 -29.59 -17.16 3.09
N VAL A 250 -30.40 -16.12 2.88
CA VAL A 250 -31.60 -16.21 2.04
C VAL A 250 -31.25 -16.57 0.60
N VAL A 251 -30.22 -15.94 0.03
CA VAL A 251 -29.78 -16.23 -1.35
C VAL A 251 -29.23 -17.65 -1.48
N ALA A 252 -28.52 -18.13 -0.46
CA ALA A 252 -28.00 -19.50 -0.42
C ALA A 252 -29.11 -20.56 -0.38
N GLU A 253 -30.23 -20.30 0.29
CA GLU A 253 -31.38 -21.22 0.34
C GLU A 253 -32.04 -21.45 -1.03
N ILE A 254 -31.92 -20.49 -1.95
CA ILE A 254 -32.60 -20.51 -3.26
C ILE A 254 -31.64 -20.94 -4.38
N SER A 255 -30.34 -20.71 -4.18
CA SER A 255 -29.30 -21.10 -5.13
C SER A 255 -29.06 -22.61 -5.02
N ASP A 256 -29.99 -23.39 -5.56
CA ASP A 256 -29.91 -24.85 -5.58
C ASP A 256 -28.75 -25.31 -6.48
N THR A 257 -27.64 -25.66 -5.82
CA THR A 257 -26.52 -26.55 -6.19
C THR A 257 -25.13 -25.89 -6.14
N ALA A 258 -24.28 -26.45 -5.27
CA ALA A 258 -22.85 -26.12 -5.15
C ALA A 258 -22.02 -26.44 -6.41
N GLU A 259 -22.62 -27.04 -7.44
CA GLU A 259 -21.94 -27.42 -8.69
C GLU A 259 -22.11 -26.42 -9.84
N GLU A 260 -23.08 -25.49 -9.77
CA GLU A 260 -23.28 -24.42 -10.74
C GLU A 260 -22.42 -23.17 -10.41
N GLU A 261 -22.12 -22.33 -11.41
CA GLU A 261 -21.31 -21.10 -11.23
C GLU A 261 -21.84 -20.21 -10.08
N GLY A 262 -23.17 -20.16 -9.89
CA GLY A 262 -23.80 -19.41 -8.79
C GLY A 262 -23.51 -19.95 -7.38
N GLY A 263 -23.30 -21.26 -7.21
CA GLY A 263 -22.97 -21.86 -5.91
C GLY A 263 -21.56 -21.48 -5.44
N LYS A 264 -20.60 -21.44 -6.36
CA LYS A 264 -19.21 -21.02 -6.09
C LYS A 264 -19.12 -19.55 -5.69
N ASP A 265 -19.91 -18.68 -6.33
CA ASP A 265 -19.97 -17.26 -5.99
C ASP A 265 -20.51 -17.04 -4.57
N ILE A 266 -21.50 -17.82 -4.13
CA ILE A 266 -22.07 -17.75 -2.78
C ILE A 266 -21.08 -18.25 -1.72
N GLU A 267 -20.36 -19.35 -1.97
CA GLU A 267 -19.29 -19.80 -1.08
C GLU A 267 -18.18 -18.77 -0.95
N TRP A 268 -17.74 -18.20 -2.07
CA TRP A 268 -16.75 -17.11 -2.08
C TRP A 268 -17.25 -15.89 -1.30
N LEU A 269 -18.50 -15.46 -1.50
CA LEU A 269 -19.10 -14.35 -0.77
C LEU A 269 -19.17 -14.64 0.73
N LYS A 270 -19.53 -15.86 1.12
CA LYS A 270 -19.57 -16.30 2.52
C LYS A 270 -18.22 -16.19 3.20
N GLU A 271 -17.16 -16.67 2.55
CA GLU A 271 -15.80 -16.56 3.08
C GLU A 271 -15.36 -15.10 3.21
N ASN A 272 -15.59 -14.28 2.17
CA ASN A 272 -15.10 -12.89 2.14
C ASN A 272 -15.88 -11.94 3.05
N ILE A 273 -17.21 -12.08 3.14
CA ILE A 273 -18.04 -11.31 4.10
C ILE A 273 -17.71 -11.74 5.53
N GLY A 274 -17.53 -13.04 5.77
CA GLY A 274 -17.13 -13.57 7.07
C GLY A 274 -15.77 -13.06 7.53
N ALA A 275 -14.81 -12.93 6.59
CA ALA A 275 -13.46 -12.43 6.84
C ALA A 275 -13.38 -10.93 7.17
N CYS A 276 -14.41 -10.13 6.84
CA CYS A 276 -14.46 -8.71 7.23
C CYS A 276 -14.74 -8.61 8.73
N VAL A 277 -13.73 -8.30 9.55
CA VAL A 277 -13.86 -8.35 11.03
C VAL A 277 -13.69 -6.99 11.72
N GLU A 278 -13.20 -5.99 11.00
CA GLU A 278 -12.94 -4.66 11.56
C GLU A 278 -13.78 -3.57 10.85
N PRO A 279 -14.24 -2.53 11.56
CA PRO A 279 -14.95 -1.39 10.95
C PRO A 279 -14.13 -0.63 9.90
N SER A 280 -12.79 -0.71 9.96
CA SER A 280 -11.87 -0.20 8.93
C SER A 280 -12.14 -0.81 7.54
N GLU A 281 -12.80 -1.98 7.50
CA GLU A 281 -13.13 -2.73 6.29
C GLU A 281 -14.54 -2.46 5.76
N MET A 282 -15.27 -1.50 6.34
CA MET A 282 -16.65 -1.15 5.95
C MET A 282 -16.83 -1.02 4.43
N ARG A 283 -15.88 -0.38 3.74
CA ARG A 283 -15.93 -0.23 2.28
C ARG A 283 -15.76 -1.57 1.53
N LYS A 284 -14.95 -2.50 2.05
CA LYS A 284 -14.84 -3.86 1.47
C LYS A 284 -16.15 -4.60 1.67
N LEU A 285 -16.74 -4.53 2.86
CA LEU A 285 -18.02 -5.14 3.18
C LEU A 285 -19.14 -4.65 2.24
N ARG A 286 -19.27 -3.33 2.02
CA ARG A 286 -20.22 -2.77 1.05
C ARG A 286 -20.01 -3.29 -0.38
N LYS A 287 -18.76 -3.45 -0.82
CA LYS A 287 -18.44 -4.04 -2.14
C LYS A 287 -18.86 -5.51 -2.23
N HIS A 288 -18.68 -6.28 -1.16
CA HIS A 288 -19.15 -7.66 -1.14
C HIS A 288 -20.69 -7.73 -1.18
N ASN A 289 -21.38 -6.84 -0.47
CA ASN A 289 -22.84 -6.71 -0.56
C ASN A 289 -23.31 -6.31 -1.96
N ASP A 290 -22.63 -5.38 -2.63
CA ASP A 290 -22.95 -5.03 -4.03
C ASP A 290 -22.85 -6.22 -4.98
N THR A 291 -21.88 -7.11 -4.74
CA THR A 291 -21.74 -8.36 -5.49
C THR A 291 -22.85 -9.34 -5.11
N LEU A 292 -23.15 -9.50 -3.82
CA LEU A 292 -24.24 -10.34 -3.33
C LEU A 292 -25.60 -9.93 -3.93
N ILE A 293 -25.90 -8.64 -4.03
CA ILE A 293 -27.13 -8.13 -4.66
C ILE A 293 -27.19 -8.51 -6.16
N LYS A 294 -26.06 -8.54 -6.85
CA LYS A 294 -26.03 -9.00 -8.25
C LYS A 294 -26.27 -10.50 -8.34
N THR A 295 -25.61 -11.27 -7.48
CA THR A 295 -25.78 -12.73 -7.41
C THR A 295 -27.21 -13.10 -7.05
N SER A 296 -27.84 -12.39 -6.10
CA SER A 296 -29.24 -12.61 -5.71
C SER A 296 -30.21 -12.37 -6.86
N LEU A 297 -30.01 -11.29 -7.63
CA LEU A 297 -30.80 -10.99 -8.83
C LEU A 297 -30.68 -12.10 -9.88
N THR A 298 -29.45 -12.55 -10.17
CA THR A 298 -29.23 -13.65 -11.11
C THR A 298 -29.88 -14.95 -10.63
N ALA A 299 -29.79 -15.26 -9.34
CA ALA A 299 -30.37 -16.46 -8.76
C ALA A 299 -31.91 -16.46 -8.89
N ILE A 300 -32.59 -15.36 -8.54
CA ILE A 300 -34.04 -15.29 -8.66
C ILE A 300 -34.51 -15.25 -10.12
N GLU A 301 -33.78 -14.56 -11.02
CA GLU A 301 -34.04 -14.59 -12.46
C GLU A 301 -33.98 -16.03 -13.01
N SER A 302 -33.00 -16.83 -12.57
CA SER A 302 -32.90 -18.25 -12.95
C SER A 302 -34.12 -19.06 -12.51
N VAL A 303 -34.60 -18.86 -11.28
CA VAL A 303 -35.82 -19.52 -10.78
C VAL A 303 -37.04 -19.14 -11.62
N TYR A 304 -37.21 -17.86 -11.96
CA TYR A 304 -38.34 -17.41 -12.78
C TYR A 304 -38.29 -17.99 -14.20
N ASN A 305 -37.09 -18.07 -14.79
CA ASN A 305 -36.90 -18.72 -16.09
C ASN A 305 -37.23 -20.22 -16.05
N LYS A 306 -36.85 -20.91 -14.97
CA LYS A 306 -37.21 -22.32 -14.77
C LYS A 306 -38.72 -22.53 -14.66
N ILE A 307 -39.43 -21.64 -13.96
CA ILE A 307 -40.91 -21.66 -13.92
C ILE A 307 -41.46 -21.44 -15.34
N PHE A 308 -40.95 -20.44 -16.06
CA PHE A 308 -41.40 -20.14 -17.42
C PHE A 308 -41.22 -21.35 -18.38
N GLU A 309 -40.12 -22.08 -18.25
CA GLU A 309 -39.89 -23.32 -19.01
C GLU A 309 -40.89 -24.42 -18.63
N LEU A 310 -41.14 -24.64 -17.33
CA LEU A 310 -42.15 -25.59 -16.85
C LEU A 310 -43.55 -25.25 -17.35
N GLU A 311 -43.95 -23.98 -17.31
CA GLU A 311 -45.21 -23.49 -17.86
C GLU A 311 -45.32 -23.74 -19.37
N GLY A 312 -44.21 -23.55 -20.09
CA GLY A 312 -44.10 -23.88 -21.51
C GLY A 312 -44.28 -25.38 -21.79
N GLU A 313 -43.65 -26.25 -21.00
CA GLU A 313 -43.85 -27.70 -21.09
C GLU A 313 -45.30 -28.11 -20.80
N ILE A 314 -45.91 -27.55 -19.74
CA ILE A 314 -47.32 -27.77 -19.42
C ILE A 314 -48.22 -27.37 -20.58
N ALA A 315 -47.97 -26.22 -21.21
CA ALA A 315 -48.74 -25.75 -22.36
C ALA A 315 -48.60 -26.70 -23.57
N ASN A 316 -47.40 -27.24 -23.81
CA ASN A 316 -47.12 -28.16 -24.91
C ASN A 316 -47.81 -29.52 -24.77
N GLU A 317 -48.02 -30.00 -23.53
CA GLU A 317 -48.79 -31.22 -23.26
C GLU A 317 -50.29 -31.09 -23.59
N ASN A 318 -50.77 -29.88 -23.91
CA ASN A 318 -52.15 -29.55 -24.25
C ASN A 318 -53.19 -30.18 -23.30
N PRO A 319 -53.07 -29.93 -21.98
CA PRO A 319 -53.94 -30.54 -20.99
C PRO A 319 -55.40 -30.12 -21.22
N LYS A 320 -56.35 -31.01 -20.87
CA LYS A 320 -57.77 -30.65 -20.86
C LYS A 320 -57.98 -29.47 -19.91
N THR A 321 -58.41 -28.35 -20.46
CA THR A 321 -58.52 -27.04 -19.79
C THR A 321 -59.41 -27.08 -18.55
N ASP A 322 -60.36 -28.02 -18.51
CA ASP A 322 -61.33 -28.20 -17.43
C ASP A 322 -60.72 -28.79 -16.15
N VAL A 323 -59.54 -29.42 -16.25
CA VAL A 323 -58.87 -30.13 -15.15
C VAL A 323 -57.52 -29.48 -14.81
N TYR A 324 -56.79 -28.97 -15.81
CA TYR A 324 -55.48 -28.33 -15.63
C TYR A 324 -55.32 -27.09 -16.55
N PRO A 325 -55.76 -25.89 -16.15
CA PRO A 325 -55.68 -24.68 -16.98
C PRO A 325 -54.23 -24.16 -17.11
N VAL A 326 -53.76 -23.84 -18.31
CA VAL A 326 -52.42 -23.27 -18.49
C VAL A 326 -52.34 -21.91 -17.79
N GLU A 327 -51.38 -21.76 -16.88
CA GLU A 327 -51.14 -20.56 -16.09
C GLU A 327 -49.78 -19.97 -16.51
N TYR A 328 -49.68 -18.65 -16.62
CA TYR A 328 -48.46 -17.92 -17.04
C TYR A 328 -47.93 -17.03 -15.91
N TRP A 329 -47.77 -17.61 -14.73
CA TRP A 329 -47.36 -16.93 -13.50
C TRP A 329 -46.02 -16.21 -13.69
N ALA A 330 -45.02 -16.85 -14.30
CA ALA A 330 -43.69 -16.27 -14.46
C ALA A 330 -43.75 -14.96 -15.26
N ARG A 331 -44.58 -14.93 -16.31
CA ARG A 331 -44.76 -13.74 -17.16
C ARG A 331 -45.43 -12.59 -16.42
N GLU A 332 -46.43 -12.88 -15.61
CA GLU A 332 -47.16 -11.86 -14.83
C GLU A 332 -46.29 -11.23 -13.74
N LYS A 333 -45.33 -12.01 -13.23
CA LYS A 333 -44.52 -11.68 -12.05
C LYS A 333 -43.14 -11.08 -12.33
N MET A 334 -42.73 -10.96 -13.60
CA MET A 334 -41.42 -10.36 -13.96
C MET A 334 -41.17 -8.95 -13.42
N HIS A 335 -42.22 -8.18 -13.14
CA HIS A 335 -42.09 -6.85 -12.53
C HIS A 335 -41.47 -6.88 -11.12
N GLU A 336 -41.52 -8.01 -10.41
CA GLU A 336 -40.91 -8.19 -9.08
C GLU A 336 -39.37 -8.15 -9.15
N ILE A 337 -38.79 -8.62 -10.24
CA ILE A 337 -37.34 -8.53 -10.50
C ILE A 337 -36.93 -7.08 -10.77
N GLU A 338 -37.76 -6.35 -11.54
CA GLU A 338 -37.53 -4.92 -11.78
C GLU A 338 -37.72 -4.09 -10.50
N GLU A 339 -38.63 -4.48 -9.60
CA GLU A 339 -38.73 -3.90 -8.26
C GLU A 339 -37.39 -4.06 -7.53
N LEU A 340 -36.84 -5.28 -7.42
CA LEU A 340 -35.56 -5.53 -6.76
C LEU A 340 -34.41 -4.73 -7.38
N LYS A 341 -34.34 -4.61 -8.72
CA LYS A 341 -33.32 -3.81 -9.41
C LYS A 341 -33.39 -2.32 -9.08
N SER A 342 -34.58 -1.81 -8.79
CA SER A 342 -34.83 -0.39 -8.48
C SER A 342 -34.59 -0.03 -7.02
N MET A 343 -34.46 -1.01 -6.12
CA MET A 343 -34.26 -0.79 -4.69
C MET A 343 -32.89 -0.18 -4.37
N SER A 344 -32.83 0.58 -3.28
CA SER A 344 -31.56 1.10 -2.80
C SER A 344 -30.67 -0.02 -2.29
N LYS A 345 -29.42 -0.06 -2.76
CA LYS A 345 -28.41 -1.03 -2.31
C LYS A 345 -27.93 -0.82 -0.87
N SER A 346 -28.17 0.38 -0.33
CA SER A 346 -27.83 0.71 1.05
C SER A 346 -28.87 0.21 2.07
N ASP A 347 -30.12 -0.03 1.65
CA ASP A 347 -31.19 -0.53 2.51
C ASP A 347 -31.28 -2.06 2.41
N VAL A 348 -30.24 -2.72 2.92
CA VAL A 348 -30.12 -4.19 2.93
C VAL A 348 -31.32 -4.85 3.61
N PRO A 349 -31.82 -4.39 4.78
CA PRO A 349 -32.99 -5.00 5.41
C PRO A 349 -34.25 -4.98 4.55
N ALA A 350 -34.55 -3.86 3.88
CA ALA A 350 -35.71 -3.79 3.00
C ALA A 350 -35.53 -4.70 1.78
N TYR A 351 -34.33 -4.69 1.18
CA TYR A 351 -34.00 -5.57 0.06
C TYR A 351 -34.17 -7.05 0.45
N THR A 352 -33.60 -7.49 1.56
CA THR A 352 -33.68 -8.87 2.06
C THR A 352 -35.13 -9.31 2.28
N ARG A 353 -35.98 -8.47 2.89
CA ARG A 353 -37.40 -8.79 3.09
C ARG A 353 -38.15 -8.99 1.77
N ARG A 354 -37.92 -8.12 0.79
CA ARG A 354 -38.55 -8.24 -0.54
C ARG A 354 -38.05 -9.46 -1.29
N TYR A 355 -36.73 -9.65 -1.30
CA TYR A 355 -36.10 -10.79 -1.93
C TYR A 355 -36.63 -12.12 -1.37
N ARG A 356 -36.68 -12.27 -0.04
CA ARG A 356 -37.22 -13.46 0.64
C ARG A 356 -38.67 -13.76 0.24
N LEU A 357 -39.51 -12.72 0.14
CA LEU A 357 -40.91 -12.88 -0.25
C LEU A 357 -41.03 -13.43 -1.68
N PHE A 358 -40.36 -12.80 -2.63
CA PHE A 358 -40.42 -13.21 -4.04
C PHE A 358 -39.80 -14.59 -4.26
N ALA A 359 -38.69 -14.86 -3.59
CA ALA A 359 -38.05 -16.16 -3.63
C ALA A 359 -38.92 -17.28 -3.09
N SER A 360 -39.61 -17.07 -1.95
CA SER A 360 -40.50 -18.07 -1.37
C SER A 360 -41.72 -18.34 -2.27
N ASP A 361 -42.28 -17.31 -2.90
CA ASP A 361 -43.39 -17.43 -3.85
C ASP A 361 -42.95 -18.24 -5.09
N ALA A 362 -41.79 -17.87 -5.67
CA ALA A 362 -41.21 -18.53 -6.82
C ALA A 362 -40.83 -20.00 -6.55
N HIS A 363 -40.20 -20.30 -5.41
CA HIS A 363 -39.84 -21.68 -5.06
C HIS A 363 -41.08 -22.56 -4.88
N SER A 364 -42.12 -22.04 -4.21
CA SER A 364 -43.41 -22.72 -4.09
C SER A 364 -44.02 -23.01 -5.46
N ARG A 365 -43.88 -22.05 -6.40
CA ARG A 365 -44.37 -22.20 -7.78
C ARG A 365 -43.61 -23.25 -8.58
N VAL A 366 -42.28 -23.29 -8.47
CA VAL A 366 -41.46 -24.33 -9.12
C VAL A 366 -41.93 -25.72 -8.72
N ILE A 367 -42.12 -25.96 -7.41
CA ILE A 367 -42.58 -27.27 -6.91
C ILE A 367 -43.97 -27.59 -7.46
N TYR A 368 -44.90 -26.64 -7.36
CA TYR A 368 -46.27 -26.81 -7.86
C TYR A 368 -46.32 -27.16 -9.35
N ASP A 369 -45.65 -26.39 -10.21
CA ASP A 369 -45.66 -26.62 -11.65
C ASP A 369 -44.93 -27.91 -12.03
N ALA A 370 -43.85 -28.26 -11.34
CA ALA A 370 -43.16 -29.53 -11.54
C ALA A 370 -44.04 -30.74 -11.20
N GLU A 371 -44.71 -30.74 -10.04
CA GLU A 371 -45.65 -31.80 -9.64
C GLU A 371 -46.83 -31.89 -10.62
N ARG A 372 -47.40 -30.73 -10.95
CA ARG A 372 -48.50 -30.61 -11.90
C ARG A 372 -48.15 -31.19 -13.27
N LEU A 373 -46.98 -30.87 -13.80
CA LEU A 373 -46.49 -31.41 -15.06
C LEU A 373 -46.37 -32.94 -15.03
N GLN A 374 -45.91 -33.51 -13.91
CA GLN A 374 -45.86 -34.97 -13.74
C GLN A 374 -47.25 -35.61 -13.77
N TYR A 375 -48.25 -34.99 -13.13
CA TYR A 375 -49.63 -35.48 -13.15
C TYR A 375 -50.25 -35.40 -14.55
N ILE A 376 -50.01 -34.31 -15.28
CA ILE A 376 -50.48 -34.13 -16.66
C ILE A 376 -49.88 -35.22 -17.55
N LYS A 377 -48.55 -35.40 -17.52
CA LYS A 377 -47.85 -36.44 -18.30
C LYS A 377 -48.40 -37.85 -17.99
N LYS A 378 -48.67 -38.17 -16.72
CA LYS A 378 -49.28 -39.46 -16.31
C LYS A 378 -50.71 -39.64 -16.82
N ALA A 379 -51.53 -38.59 -16.78
CA ALA A 379 -52.90 -38.63 -17.27
C ALA A 379 -52.96 -38.80 -18.80
N SER A 380 -52.06 -38.11 -19.52
CA SER A 380 -51.89 -38.28 -20.97
C SER A 380 -51.44 -39.69 -21.34
N SER A 381 -50.58 -40.33 -20.54
CA SER A 381 -50.13 -41.71 -20.79
C SER A 381 -51.18 -42.80 -20.49
N ASN A 382 -52.12 -42.55 -19.57
CA ASN A 382 -53.19 -43.49 -19.23
C ASN A 382 -54.48 -43.31 -20.08
N GLY A 383 -54.51 -42.27 -20.93
CA GLY A 383 -55.63 -41.94 -21.83
C GLY A 383 -55.43 -42.38 -23.29
N ASN A 384 -54.28 -42.97 -23.62
CA ASN A 384 -54.05 -43.78 -24.82
C ASN A 384 -54.27 -45.26 -24.48
#